data_AF-A0A165QDP6-F1
#
_entry.id   AF-A0A165QDP6-F1
#
_cell.length_a   1.000
_cell.length_b   1.000
_cell.length_c   1.000
_cell.angle_alpha   90.00
_cell.angle_beta   90.00
_cell.angle_gamma   90.00
#
_symmetry.space_group_name_H-M   'P 1'
#
loop_
_entity.id
_entity.type
_entity.pdbx_description
1 polymer ?
#
loop_
_entity_poly.entity_id
_entity_poly.type
_entity_poly.pdbx_seq_one_letter_code
_entity_poly.pdbx_strand_id
1 'polypeptide(L)'
;MQDARFSFRAGAPLAEALAHRVQKAGCSVSEYLRSIVRDHVGLCDPAPSFDIAATPAKSIHELASRGDARGFAELAGLHHQRGLAGVEPAIIAYARAVDYARLAAAARGDRQDWLAFLYLLEQHASALREAGLGDLADMASGEAVAIAEFMADDGDDEIADMLASTADNLTPKALTVARELRDHAKGALTC
;
A
#
# COMPACT_ATOMS: atom_id res chain seq x y z
N MET A 1 -7.42 -17.10 25.53
CA MET A 1 -7.85 -15.75 25.08
C MET A 1 -8.75 -15.18 26.16
N GLN A 2 -8.46 -14.01 26.70
CA GLN A 2 -9.23 -13.42 27.82
C GLN A 2 -10.24 -12.41 27.26
N ASP A 3 -11.53 -12.62 27.55
CA ASP A 3 -12.59 -11.67 27.17
C ASP A 3 -12.70 -10.57 28.22
N ALA A 4 -12.45 -9.32 27.81
CA ALA A 4 -12.64 -8.14 28.66
C ALA A 4 -14.06 -7.58 28.48
N ARG A 5 -14.76 -7.31 29.58
CA ARG A 5 -16.08 -6.68 29.58
C ARG A 5 -15.99 -5.25 30.10
N PHE A 6 -16.45 -4.31 29.29
CA PHE A 6 -16.52 -2.90 29.65
C PHE A 6 -17.97 -2.44 29.66
N SER A 7 -18.28 -1.48 30.54
CA SER A 7 -19.59 -0.85 30.61
C SER A 7 -19.38 0.65 30.74
N PHE A 8 -20.11 1.42 29.94
CA PHE A 8 -20.06 2.88 29.97
C PHE A 8 -21.49 3.43 29.89
N ARG A 9 -21.66 4.68 30.33
CA ARG A 9 -22.93 5.39 30.23
C ARG A 9 -22.91 6.29 29.01
N ALA A 10 -23.91 6.17 28.16
CA ALA A 10 -24.15 7.08 27.04
C ALA A 10 -25.30 8.04 27.39
N GLY A 11 -25.19 9.30 26.99
CA GLY A 11 -26.31 10.23 27.04
C GLY A 11 -27.43 9.79 26.08
N ALA A 12 -28.68 10.20 26.35
CA ALA A 12 -29.85 9.80 25.55
C ALA A 12 -29.69 10.02 24.04
N PRO A 13 -29.14 11.15 23.54
CA PRO A 13 -28.97 11.36 22.10
C PRO A 13 -28.01 10.36 21.44
N LEU A 14 -26.94 9.99 22.17
CA LEU A 14 -25.97 9.02 21.67
C LEU A 14 -26.55 7.60 21.69
N ALA A 15 -27.32 7.27 22.73
CA ALA A 15 -28.00 5.97 22.82
C ALA A 15 -29.01 5.77 21.67
N GLU A 16 -29.79 6.80 21.33
CA GLU A 16 -30.72 6.77 20.19
C GLU A 16 -30.01 6.62 18.85
N ALA A 17 -28.95 7.40 18.63
CA ALA A 17 -28.15 7.31 17.40
C ALA A 17 -27.48 5.93 17.24
N LEU A 18 -26.98 5.34 18.33
CA LEU A 18 -26.43 3.99 18.35
C LEU A 18 -27.52 2.95 18.05
N ALA A 19 -28.67 3.02 18.71
CA ALA A 19 -29.77 2.10 18.50
C ALA A 19 -30.23 2.07 17.04
N HIS A 20 -30.38 3.24 16.41
CA HIS A 20 -30.76 3.36 15.00
C HIS A 20 -29.71 2.73 14.05
N ARG A 21 -28.42 2.99 14.30
CA ARG A 21 -27.33 2.43 13.47
C ARG A 21 -27.21 0.91 13.61
N VAL A 22 -27.37 0.41 14.83
CA VAL A 22 -27.33 -1.02 15.16
C VAL A 22 -28.51 -1.74 14.52
N GLN A 23 -29.72 -1.15 14.56
CA GLN A 23 -30.90 -1.66 13.87
C GLN A 23 -30.69 -1.74 12.35
N LYS A 24 -30.11 -0.70 11.74
CA LYS A 24 -29.78 -0.68 10.31
C LYS A 24 -28.73 -1.75 9.94
N ALA A 25 -27.77 -2.01 10.83
CA ALA A 25 -26.72 -3.00 10.64
C ALA A 25 -27.17 -4.44 10.95
N GLY A 26 -28.33 -4.63 11.61
CA GLY A 26 -28.87 -5.96 11.93
C GLY A 26 -28.06 -6.74 12.98
N CYS A 27 -27.32 -6.05 13.85
CA CYS A 27 -26.47 -6.69 14.87
C CYS A 27 -26.78 -6.15 16.28
N SER A 28 -26.05 -6.59 17.30
CA SER A 28 -26.13 -6.03 18.66
C SER A 28 -25.24 -4.79 18.84
N VAL A 29 -25.53 -3.96 19.85
CA VAL A 29 -24.71 -2.77 20.17
C VAL A 29 -23.25 -3.13 20.43
N SER A 30 -23.01 -4.22 21.17
CA SER A 30 -21.67 -4.69 21.49
C SER A 30 -20.91 -5.23 20.27
N GLU A 31 -21.60 -5.79 19.28
CA GLU A 31 -20.97 -6.19 18.00
C GLU A 31 -20.62 -4.98 17.15
N TYR A 32 -21.54 -4.02 17.06
CA TYR A 32 -21.33 -2.78 16.31
C TYR A 32 -20.18 -1.94 16.90
N LEU A 33 -20.11 -1.82 18.22
CA LEU A 33 -19.00 -1.10 18.86
C LEU A 33 -17.67 -1.85 18.69
N ARG A 34 -17.69 -3.20 18.72
CA ARG A 34 -16.50 -3.99 18.41
C ARG A 34 -16.04 -3.74 16.99
N SER A 35 -16.93 -3.68 15.98
CA SER A 35 -16.51 -3.38 14.61
C SER A 35 -15.91 -1.98 14.47
N ILE A 36 -16.48 -0.97 15.13
CA ILE A 36 -15.91 0.39 15.10
C ILE A 36 -14.53 0.45 15.74
N VAL A 37 -14.37 -0.14 16.93
CA VAL A 37 -13.07 -0.18 17.63
C VAL A 37 -12.06 -0.96 16.79
N ARG A 38 -12.50 -2.03 16.15
CA ARG A 38 -11.71 -2.85 15.26
C ARG A 38 -11.18 -2.05 14.05
N ASP A 39 -12.07 -1.31 13.40
CA ASP A 39 -11.72 -0.44 12.27
C ASP A 39 -10.76 0.69 12.70
N HIS A 40 -10.98 1.28 13.88
CA HIS A 40 -10.14 2.38 14.40
C HIS A 40 -8.77 1.95 14.90
N VAL A 41 -8.64 0.75 15.46
CA VAL A 41 -7.37 0.23 15.98
C VAL A 41 -6.59 -0.53 14.90
N GLY A 42 -7.10 -0.58 13.65
CA GLY A 42 -6.49 -1.34 12.56
C GLY A 42 -6.53 -2.85 12.77
N LEU A 43 -7.40 -3.32 13.68
CA LEU A 43 -7.57 -4.73 14.01
C LEU A 43 -8.63 -5.38 13.13
N CYS A 44 -8.81 -4.97 11.86
CA CYS A 44 -9.68 -5.68 10.90
C CYS A 44 -9.61 -7.18 11.19
N ASP A 45 -10.78 -7.85 11.29
CA ASP A 45 -10.85 -9.29 11.57
C ASP A 45 -9.82 -9.95 10.66
N PRO A 46 -9.07 -10.97 11.14
CA PRO A 46 -8.08 -11.64 10.31
C PRO A 46 -8.75 -11.88 8.97
N ALA A 47 -8.21 -11.25 7.93
CA ALA A 47 -8.80 -11.20 6.60
C ALA A 47 -9.44 -12.56 6.33
N PRO A 48 -10.72 -12.62 5.90
CA PRO A 48 -11.52 -13.86 5.86
C PRO A 48 -10.60 -14.95 5.39
N SER A 49 -10.20 -15.88 6.28
CA SER A 49 -8.97 -16.67 6.16
C SER A 49 -8.69 -16.87 4.69
N PHE A 50 -7.81 -16.04 4.12
CA PHE A 50 -7.59 -16.09 2.69
C PHE A 50 -7.03 -17.47 2.54
N ASP A 51 -7.86 -18.37 2.02
CA ASP A 51 -7.40 -19.69 1.71
C ASP A 51 -6.42 -19.42 0.59
N ILE A 52 -5.14 -19.33 0.95
CA ILE A 52 -4.02 -19.05 0.04
C ILE A 52 -4.04 -20.10 -1.08
N ALA A 53 -4.75 -21.23 -0.86
CA ALA A 53 -5.00 -22.27 -1.84
C ALA A 53 -6.29 -22.12 -2.67
N ALA A 54 -7.27 -21.26 -2.33
CA ALA A 54 -8.60 -21.29 -2.95
C ALA A 54 -9.11 -19.96 -3.56
N THR A 55 -8.29 -18.91 -3.65
CA THR A 55 -8.67 -17.78 -4.53
C THR A 55 -8.32 -18.19 -5.97
N PRO A 56 -9.29 -18.33 -6.90
CA PRO A 56 -8.94 -18.48 -8.30
C PRO A 56 -8.29 -17.17 -8.71
N ALA A 57 -6.96 -17.13 -8.71
CA ALA A 57 -6.21 -16.04 -9.28
C ALA A 57 -6.67 -15.94 -10.73
N LYS A 58 -7.50 -14.94 -11.04
CA LYS A 58 -7.68 -14.52 -12.44
C LYS A 58 -6.27 -14.36 -12.98
N SER A 59 -6.00 -15.00 -14.12
CA SER A 59 -4.64 -14.96 -14.67
C SER A 59 -4.21 -13.50 -14.83
N ILE A 60 -2.94 -13.19 -14.58
CA ILE A 60 -2.39 -11.82 -14.74
C ILE A 60 -2.74 -11.27 -16.13
N HIS A 61 -2.75 -12.13 -17.15
CA HIS A 61 -3.17 -11.80 -18.51
C HIS A 61 -4.63 -11.36 -18.59
N GLU A 62 -5.54 -11.98 -17.85
CA GLU A 62 -6.95 -11.57 -17.80
C GLU A 62 -7.12 -10.20 -17.15
N LEU A 63 -6.42 -9.93 -16.04
CA LEU A 63 -6.44 -8.63 -15.37
C LEU A 63 -5.85 -7.54 -16.26
N ALA A 64 -4.71 -7.81 -16.91
CA ALA A 64 -4.05 -6.90 -17.83
C ALA A 64 -4.93 -6.59 -19.05
N SER A 65 -5.58 -7.60 -19.64
CA SER A 65 -6.45 -7.42 -20.81
C SER A 65 -7.67 -6.52 -20.55
N ARG A 66 -8.07 -6.37 -19.28
CA ARG A 66 -9.22 -5.56 -18.86
C ARG A 66 -8.82 -4.24 -18.21
N GLY A 67 -7.52 -3.98 -18.02
CA GLY A 67 -7.05 -2.82 -17.26
C GLY A 67 -7.60 -2.81 -15.83
N ASP A 68 -7.72 -3.99 -15.19
CA ASP A 68 -8.32 -4.13 -13.86
C ASP A 68 -7.37 -3.64 -12.76
N ALA A 69 -7.26 -2.32 -12.62
CA ALA A 69 -6.40 -1.66 -11.64
C ALA A 69 -6.66 -2.14 -10.20
N ARG A 70 -7.93 -2.37 -9.85
CA ARG A 70 -8.29 -2.90 -8.53
C ARG A 70 -7.76 -4.31 -8.33
N GLY A 71 -7.90 -5.18 -9.33
CA GLY A 71 -7.35 -6.54 -9.27
C GLY A 71 -5.83 -6.52 -9.07
N PHE A 72 -5.12 -5.59 -9.72
CA PHE A 72 -3.68 -5.40 -9.49
C PHE A 72 -3.36 -4.88 -8.09
N ALA A 73 -4.09 -3.90 -7.57
CA ALA A 73 -3.91 -3.41 -6.21
C ALA A 73 -4.14 -4.51 -5.15
N GLU A 74 -5.14 -5.37 -5.35
CA GLU A 74 -5.42 -6.52 -4.48
C GLU A 74 -4.26 -7.54 -4.51
N LEU A 75 -3.69 -7.82 -5.70
CA LEU A 75 -2.51 -8.68 -5.83
C LEU A 75 -1.26 -8.07 -5.19
N ALA A 76 -1.05 -6.75 -5.34
CA ALA A 76 0.04 -6.05 -4.69
C ALA A 76 -0.04 -6.18 -3.16
N GLY A 77 -1.23 -5.93 -2.61
CA GLY A 77 -1.50 -6.09 -1.17
C GLY A 77 -1.29 -7.53 -0.68
N LEU A 78 -1.74 -8.53 -1.45
CA LEU A 78 -1.53 -9.94 -1.12
C LEU A 78 -0.03 -10.28 -1.01
N HIS A 79 0.78 -9.89 -1.99
CA HIS A 79 2.22 -10.19 -1.97
C HIS A 79 2.96 -9.42 -0.88
N HIS A 80 2.57 -8.16 -0.61
CA HIS A 80 3.11 -7.42 0.53
C HIS A 80 2.85 -8.15 1.85
N GLN A 81 1.61 -8.62 2.08
CA GLN A 81 1.26 -9.39 3.28
C GLN A 81 2.03 -10.70 3.39
N ARG A 82 2.28 -11.40 2.28
CA ARG A 82 3.11 -12.62 2.27
C ARG A 82 4.55 -12.35 2.67
N GLY A 83 5.10 -11.21 2.27
CA GLY A 83 6.43 -10.74 2.69
C GLY A 83 6.48 -10.47 4.19
N LEU A 84 5.52 -9.70 4.72
CA LEU A 84 5.42 -9.42 6.15
C LEU A 84 5.23 -10.68 7.01
N ALA A 85 4.43 -11.63 6.53
CA ALA A 85 4.17 -12.88 7.23
C ALA A 85 5.32 -13.90 7.12
N GLY A 86 6.36 -13.61 6.32
CA GLY A 86 7.46 -14.55 6.08
C GLY A 86 7.05 -15.82 5.32
N VAL A 87 5.89 -15.81 4.66
CA VAL A 87 5.40 -16.93 3.84
C VAL A 87 6.25 -17.10 2.57
N GLU A 88 6.82 -16.00 2.09
CA GLU A 88 7.71 -15.94 0.94
C GLU A 88 8.92 -15.06 1.30
N PRO A 89 10.13 -15.30 0.76
CA PRO A 89 11.27 -14.42 1.00
C PRO A 89 10.92 -12.96 0.66
N ALA A 90 11.19 -12.05 1.58
CA ALA A 90 10.74 -10.65 1.48
C ALA A 90 11.11 -9.97 0.15
N ILE A 91 12.32 -10.22 -0.36
CA ILE A 91 12.77 -9.71 -1.68
C ILE A 91 11.80 -10.13 -2.79
N ILE A 92 11.43 -11.41 -2.85
CA ILE A 92 10.58 -11.94 -3.92
C ILE A 92 9.15 -11.44 -3.75
N ALA A 93 8.65 -11.44 -2.51
CA ALA A 93 7.32 -10.98 -2.18
C ALA A 93 7.14 -9.49 -2.55
N TYR A 94 8.08 -8.64 -2.13
CA TYR A 94 8.02 -7.21 -2.44
C TYR A 94 8.29 -6.90 -3.91
N ALA A 95 9.18 -7.63 -4.60
CA ALA A 95 9.34 -7.47 -6.05
C ALA A 95 8.01 -7.68 -6.79
N ARG A 96 7.27 -8.76 -6.46
CA ARG A 96 5.95 -9.00 -7.05
C ARG A 96 4.91 -7.95 -6.65
N ALA A 97 4.95 -7.50 -5.39
CA ALA A 97 4.04 -6.45 -4.94
C ALA A 97 4.26 -5.15 -5.72
N VAL A 98 5.52 -4.77 -5.95
CA VAL A 98 5.95 -3.62 -6.77
C VAL A 98 5.45 -3.76 -8.21
N ASP A 99 5.63 -4.91 -8.85
CA ASP A 99 5.16 -5.15 -10.22
C ASP A 99 3.64 -4.92 -10.35
N TYR A 100 2.85 -5.47 -9.42
CA TYR A 100 1.41 -5.28 -9.45
C TYR A 100 0.98 -3.85 -9.09
N ALA A 101 1.63 -3.21 -8.13
CA ALA A 101 1.32 -1.82 -7.79
C ALA A 101 1.61 -0.87 -8.96
N ARG A 102 2.71 -1.11 -9.68
CA ARG A 102 3.02 -0.38 -10.93
C ARG A 102 1.92 -0.55 -11.97
N LEU A 103 1.42 -1.77 -12.17
CA LEU A 103 0.33 -2.04 -13.11
C LEU A 103 -0.98 -1.38 -12.67
N ALA A 104 -1.29 -1.36 -11.37
CA ALA A 104 -2.45 -0.65 -10.83
C ALA A 104 -2.35 0.86 -11.10
N ALA A 105 -1.22 1.46 -10.72
CA ALA A 105 -0.94 2.88 -10.93
C ALA A 105 -1.00 3.28 -12.41
N ALA A 106 -0.44 2.46 -13.31
CA ALA A 106 -0.48 2.72 -14.75
C ALA A 106 -1.89 2.57 -15.37
N ALA A 107 -2.74 1.72 -14.81
CA ALA A 107 -4.06 1.45 -15.38
C ALA A 107 -5.09 2.55 -15.08
N ARG A 108 -5.01 3.20 -13.91
CA ARG A 108 -5.94 4.27 -13.50
C ARG A 108 -5.32 5.65 -13.39
N GLY A 109 -4.04 5.72 -13.00
CA GLY A 109 -3.37 6.98 -12.68
C GLY A 109 -3.88 7.63 -11.38
N ASP A 110 -4.65 6.92 -10.56
CA ASP A 110 -5.15 7.46 -9.29
C ASP A 110 -3.99 7.69 -8.32
N ARG A 111 -3.98 8.85 -7.65
CA ARG A 111 -2.94 9.23 -6.68
C ARG A 111 -2.65 8.14 -5.64
N GLN A 112 -3.70 7.48 -5.15
CA GLN A 112 -3.56 6.43 -4.14
C GLN A 112 -2.78 5.21 -4.65
N ASP A 113 -2.93 4.85 -5.92
CA ASP A 113 -2.21 3.73 -6.51
C ASP A 113 -0.72 4.08 -6.69
N TRP A 114 -0.41 5.33 -7.07
CA TRP A 114 0.97 5.82 -7.12
C TRP A 114 1.64 5.85 -5.73
N LEU A 115 0.92 6.31 -4.71
CA LEU A 115 1.39 6.28 -3.33
C LEU A 115 1.67 4.85 -2.84
N ALA A 116 0.77 3.90 -3.15
CA ALA A 116 0.97 2.50 -2.82
C ALA A 116 2.19 1.91 -3.54
N PHE A 117 2.40 2.29 -4.80
CA PHE A 117 3.57 1.88 -5.57
C PHE A 117 4.88 2.42 -4.97
N LEU A 118 4.95 3.72 -4.65
CA LEU A 118 6.10 4.32 -3.97
C LEU A 118 6.43 3.62 -2.65
N TYR A 119 5.41 3.40 -1.82
CA TYR A 119 5.58 2.69 -0.55
C TYR A 119 6.16 1.29 -0.75
N LEU A 120 5.63 0.50 -1.68
CA LEU A 120 6.09 -0.86 -1.93
C LEU A 120 7.50 -0.91 -2.53
N LEU A 121 7.86 0.09 -3.33
CA LEU A 121 9.20 0.22 -3.90
C LEU A 121 10.24 0.47 -2.80
N GLU A 122 9.92 1.30 -1.81
CA GLU A 122 10.77 1.51 -0.63
C GLU A 122 10.86 0.25 0.26
N GLN A 123 9.76 -0.48 0.45
CA GLN A 123 9.80 -1.77 1.16
C GLN A 123 10.72 -2.77 0.43
N HIS A 124 10.68 -2.79 -0.91
CA HIS A 124 11.57 -3.62 -1.70
C HIS A 124 13.04 -3.19 -1.57
N ALA A 125 13.31 -1.89 -1.63
CA ALA A 125 14.65 -1.34 -1.42
C ALA A 125 15.21 -1.71 -0.03
N SER A 126 14.40 -1.64 1.02
CA SER A 126 14.78 -2.07 2.38
C SER A 126 15.15 -3.56 2.40
N ALA A 127 14.32 -4.43 1.83
CA ALA A 127 14.59 -5.87 1.78
C ALA A 127 15.86 -6.22 0.97
N LEU A 128 16.14 -5.48 -0.11
CA LEU A 128 17.38 -5.63 -0.87
C LEU A 128 18.61 -5.21 -0.03
N ARG A 129 18.51 -4.11 0.71
CA ARG A 129 19.59 -3.63 1.58
C ARG A 129 19.89 -4.61 2.70
N GLU A 130 18.86 -5.15 3.34
CA GLU A 130 18.99 -6.19 4.39
C GLU A 130 19.68 -7.46 3.90
N ALA A 131 19.47 -7.82 2.63
CA ALA A 131 20.14 -8.96 2.01
C ALA A 131 21.56 -8.66 1.48
N GLY A 132 22.08 -7.44 1.73
CA GLY A 132 23.40 -7.02 1.25
C GLY A 132 23.45 -6.64 -0.23
N LEU A 133 22.30 -6.49 -0.89
CA LEU A 133 22.18 -6.08 -2.30
C LEU A 133 22.05 -4.56 -2.42
N GLY A 134 22.98 -3.82 -1.82
CA GLY A 134 22.93 -2.36 -1.69
C GLY A 134 22.79 -1.61 -3.02
N ASP A 135 23.45 -2.09 -4.07
CA ASP A 135 23.36 -1.48 -5.41
C ASP A 135 21.95 -1.55 -6.00
N LEU A 136 21.25 -2.67 -5.82
CA LEU A 136 19.87 -2.83 -6.27
C LEU A 136 18.91 -2.03 -5.38
N ALA A 137 19.19 -1.94 -4.08
CA ALA A 137 18.43 -1.11 -3.16
C ALA A 137 18.50 0.38 -3.54
N ASP A 138 19.69 0.87 -3.91
CA ASP A 138 19.89 2.24 -4.39
C ASP A 138 19.17 2.49 -5.71
N MET A 139 19.12 1.50 -6.62
CA MET A 139 18.34 1.61 -7.85
C MET A 139 16.83 1.74 -7.57
N ALA A 140 16.28 0.87 -6.71
CA ALA A 140 14.87 0.93 -6.32
C ALA A 140 14.51 2.24 -5.61
N SER A 141 15.36 2.70 -4.69
CA SER A 141 15.17 4.00 -4.00
C SER A 141 15.24 5.16 -4.99
N GLY A 142 16.18 5.10 -5.95
CA GLY A 142 16.30 6.11 -7.01
C GLY A 142 15.07 6.18 -7.92
N GLU A 143 14.48 5.04 -8.27
CA GLU A 143 13.22 4.98 -9.01
C GLU A 143 12.06 5.58 -8.20
N ALA A 144 11.96 5.29 -6.90
CA ALA A 144 10.94 5.89 -6.02
C ALA A 144 11.06 7.41 -5.97
N VAL A 145 12.28 7.94 -5.79
CA VAL A 145 12.53 9.38 -5.78
C VAL A 145 12.17 10.02 -7.11
N ALA A 146 12.54 9.41 -8.25
CA ALA A 146 12.18 9.95 -9.57
C ALA A 146 10.66 10.04 -9.76
N ILE A 147 9.92 8.99 -9.38
CA ILE A 147 8.46 8.98 -9.46
C ILE A 147 7.85 10.05 -8.56
N ALA A 148 8.34 10.17 -7.32
CA ALA A 148 7.88 11.18 -6.38
C ALA A 148 8.17 12.61 -6.88
N GLU A 149 9.32 12.86 -7.53
CA GLU A 149 9.61 14.15 -8.18
C GLU A 149 8.59 14.45 -9.29
N PHE A 150 8.21 13.46 -10.11
CA PHE A 150 7.17 13.66 -11.12
C PHE A 150 5.80 13.99 -10.51
N MET A 151 5.41 13.31 -9.44
CA MET A 151 4.16 13.62 -8.73
C MET A 151 4.18 15.03 -8.12
N ALA A 152 5.32 15.45 -7.56
CA ALA A 152 5.50 16.78 -7.02
C ALA A 152 5.45 17.86 -8.13
N ASP A 153 6.08 17.61 -9.28
CA ASP A 153 6.01 18.49 -10.46
C ASP A 153 4.56 18.65 -10.97
N ASP A 154 3.72 17.63 -10.80
CA ASP A 154 2.28 17.63 -11.12
C ASP A 154 1.39 18.31 -10.03
N GLY A 155 1.99 18.88 -8.99
CA GLY A 155 1.31 19.66 -7.95
C GLY A 155 0.91 18.87 -6.70
N ASP A 156 1.49 17.70 -6.46
CA ASP A 156 1.31 16.95 -5.21
C ASP A 156 2.28 17.43 -4.12
N ASP A 157 1.94 18.57 -3.50
CA ASP A 157 2.77 19.23 -2.47
C ASP A 157 3.10 18.30 -1.27
N GLU A 158 2.20 17.38 -0.92
CA GLU A 158 2.44 16.41 0.16
C GLU A 158 3.60 15.45 -0.19
N ILE A 159 3.75 15.08 -1.47
CA ILE A 159 4.87 14.25 -1.93
C ILE A 159 6.18 15.04 -1.90
N ALA A 160 6.14 16.34 -2.23
CA ALA A 160 7.32 17.20 -2.13
C ALA A 160 7.83 17.29 -0.69
N ASP A 161 6.92 17.45 0.28
CA ASP A 161 7.24 17.44 1.71
C ASP A 161 7.80 16.08 2.16
N MET A 162 7.19 14.99 1.68
CA MET A 162 7.67 13.63 1.97
C MET A 162 9.10 13.42 1.44
N LEU A 163 9.39 13.82 0.21
CA LEU A 163 10.74 13.76 -0.38
C LEU A 163 11.77 14.54 0.43
N ALA A 164 11.41 15.75 0.87
CA ALA A 164 12.28 16.56 1.71
C ALA A 164 12.59 15.84 3.04
N SER A 165 11.61 15.15 3.61
CA SER A 165 11.77 14.39 4.87
C SER A 165 12.61 13.12 4.73
N THR A 166 12.64 12.49 3.55
CA THR A 166 13.40 11.26 3.30
C THR A 166 14.80 11.51 2.76
N ALA A 167 15.12 12.76 2.36
CA ALA A 167 16.39 13.14 1.75
C ALA A 167 17.64 12.71 2.55
N ASP A 168 17.59 12.79 3.88
CA ASP A 168 18.71 12.40 4.75
C ASP A 168 19.00 10.89 4.75
N ASN A 169 18.03 10.07 4.32
CA ASN A 169 18.17 8.61 4.25
C ASN A 169 18.61 8.14 2.85
N LEU A 170 18.68 9.03 1.86
CA LEU A 170 19.03 8.69 0.49
C LEU A 170 20.54 8.63 0.31
N THR A 171 21.00 7.58 -0.36
CA THR A 171 22.41 7.48 -0.74
C THR A 171 22.71 8.40 -1.93
N PRO A 172 23.96 8.89 -2.09
CA PRO A 172 24.34 9.65 -3.28
C PRO A 172 24.07 8.90 -4.60
N LYS A 173 24.16 7.57 -4.57
CA LYS A 173 23.88 6.70 -5.72
C LYS A 173 22.39 6.68 -6.06
N ALA A 174 21.50 6.55 -5.08
CA ALA A 174 20.05 6.64 -5.31
C ALA A 174 19.66 7.99 -5.93
N LEU A 175 20.22 9.10 -5.43
CA LEU A 175 20.01 10.43 -6.01
C LEU A 175 20.53 10.56 -7.45
N THR A 176 21.61 9.86 -7.79
CA THR A 176 22.17 9.84 -9.15
C THR A 176 21.23 9.10 -10.09
N VAL A 177 20.76 7.91 -9.68
CA VAL A 177 19.77 7.12 -10.43
C VAL A 177 18.48 7.92 -10.66
N ALA A 178 17.97 8.60 -9.63
CA ALA A 178 16.76 9.41 -9.75
C ALA A 178 16.89 10.51 -10.82
N ARG A 179 18.03 11.22 -10.84
CA ARG A 179 18.32 12.26 -11.85
C ARG A 179 18.40 11.68 -13.26
N GLU A 180 19.10 10.56 -13.42
CA GLU A 180 19.25 9.89 -14.73
C GLU A 180 17.89 9.43 -15.28
N LEU A 181 17.03 8.85 -14.44
CA LEU A 181 15.67 8.46 -14.83
C LEU A 181 14.83 9.67 -15.22
N ARG A 182 14.91 10.75 -14.45
CA ARG A 182 14.16 11.97 -14.74
C ARG A 182 14.58 12.60 -16.06
N ASP A 183 15.88 12.75 -16.28
CA ASP A 183 16.43 13.37 -17.49
C ASP A 183 16.07 12.55 -18.73
N HIS A 184 16.08 11.21 -18.63
CA HIS A 184 15.57 10.33 -19.69
C HIS A 184 14.08 10.54 -19.98
N ALA A 185 13.22 10.62 -18.95
CA ALA A 185 11.79 10.81 -19.17
C ALA A 185 11.49 12.19 -19.78
N LYS A 186 12.18 13.25 -19.33
CA LYS A 186 12.06 14.59 -19.92
C LYS A 186 12.50 14.61 -21.39
N GLY A 187 13.60 13.94 -21.72
CA GLY A 187 14.06 13.80 -23.11
C GLY A 187 13.05 13.07 -24.00
N ALA A 188 12.35 12.05 -23.47
CA ALA A 188 11.33 11.31 -24.20
C ALA A 188 10.07 12.15 -24.52
N LEU A 189 9.72 13.13 -23.67
CA LEU A 189 8.55 14.01 -23.86
C LEU A 189 8.78 15.13 -24.87
N THR A 190 10.04 15.41 -25.24
CA THR A 190 10.40 16.48 -26.18
C THR A 190 10.54 16.04 -27.64
N CYS A 191 10.37 14.75 -27.93
CA CYS A 191 10.45 14.16 -29.27
C CYS A 191 9.06 13.90 -29.86
#